data_AF-A0A5N7AC77-F1
#
_entry.id   AF-A0A5N7AC77-F1
#
_cell.length_a   1.000
_cell.length_b   1.000
_cell.length_c   1.000
_cell.angle_alpha   90.00
_cell.angle_beta   90.00
_cell.angle_gamma   90.00
#
_symmetry.space_group_name_H-M   'P 1'
#
loop_
_entity.id
_entity.type
_entity.pdbx_description
1 polymer ?
#
loop_
_entity_poly.entity_id
_entity_poly.type
_entity_poly.pdbx_seq_one_letter_code
_entity_poly.pdbx_strand_id
1 'polypeptide(L)'
;MSGLPGWWLSGDDSRQYSPTIEPLEWDRMLRDSGFSEIDMIRRDYADSTKQSTSGMVSQAMDEMVEFPREPLLCPFTVPDVQDLFIIGGKTLPFRQMDRGVANQLRSWTPEIPLTDSLLALEDAGPEPGVTVVCVEDLDETVLQATTPEKRKALQFLFSNAKHILYFIRAAYEDSPYSMAIYGLGRTMTFEHPGL
;
A
#
# COMPACT_ATOMS: atom_id res chain seq x y z
N MET A 1 6.01 43.97 -5.26
CA MET A 1 5.48 43.76 -3.90
C MET A 1 6.32 44.40 -2.80
N SER A 2 7.60 44.74 -3.04
CA SER A 2 8.52 45.37 -2.08
C SER A 2 8.12 46.78 -1.56
N GLY A 3 7.16 47.46 -2.19
CA GLY A 3 6.63 48.73 -1.69
C GLY A 3 5.64 48.61 -0.53
N LEU A 4 5.28 47.38 -0.12
CA LEU A 4 4.34 47.13 0.98
C LEU A 4 5.10 46.81 2.28
N PRO A 5 4.70 47.36 3.44
CA PRO A 5 5.36 47.08 4.72
C PRO A 5 5.45 45.58 5.06
N GLY A 6 4.42 44.81 4.67
CA GLY A 6 4.37 43.36 4.88
C GLY A 6 5.52 42.57 4.24
N TRP A 7 6.14 43.10 3.18
CA TRP A 7 7.27 42.46 2.51
C TRP A 7 8.53 42.39 3.38
N TRP A 8 8.63 43.26 4.39
CA TRP A 8 9.82 43.45 5.22
C TRP A 8 9.63 42.96 6.66
N LEU A 9 8.52 42.28 6.96
CA LEU A 9 8.24 41.76 8.31
C LEU A 9 9.28 40.74 8.80
N SER A 10 10.04 40.15 7.89
CA SER A 10 11.12 39.20 8.18
C SER A 10 12.52 39.83 8.16
N GLY A 11 12.61 41.17 8.24
CA GLY A 11 13.88 41.90 8.14
C GLY A 11 14.86 41.65 9.29
N ASP A 12 14.36 41.26 10.46
CA ASP A 12 15.19 40.90 11.62
C ASP A 12 15.70 39.45 11.57
N ASP A 13 15.14 38.61 10.68
CA ASP A 13 15.63 37.26 10.38
C ASP A 13 16.67 37.29 9.22
N SER A 14 17.16 36.13 8.82
CA SER A 14 18.02 35.94 7.62
C SER A 14 17.36 36.31 6.27
N ARG A 15 16.14 36.85 6.29
CA ARG A 15 15.25 37.09 5.12
C ARG A 15 15.14 38.58 4.78
N GLN A 16 16.29 39.26 4.71
CA GLN A 16 16.36 40.71 4.51
C GLN A 16 15.92 41.17 3.11
N TYR A 17 16.08 40.32 2.08
CA TYR A 17 15.86 40.71 0.68
C TYR A 17 14.51 40.26 0.11
N SER A 18 13.88 39.27 0.73
CA SER A 18 12.58 38.73 0.33
C SER A 18 11.93 38.01 1.50
N PRO A 19 10.60 38.07 1.68
CA PRO A 19 9.90 37.29 2.69
C PRO A 19 9.81 35.79 2.34
N THR A 20 10.14 35.41 1.11
CA THR A 20 10.06 34.03 0.62
C THR A 20 11.27 33.21 1.04
N ILE A 21 11.05 31.91 1.25
CA ILE A 21 12.12 30.93 1.50
C ILE A 21 12.07 29.82 0.45
N GLU A 22 13.21 29.15 0.28
CA GLU A 22 13.35 28.03 -0.63
C GLU A 22 12.55 26.81 -0.14
N PRO A 23 12.12 25.90 -1.05
CA PRO A 23 11.39 24.69 -0.67
C PRO A 23 12.09 23.86 0.41
N LEU A 24 13.43 23.78 0.38
CA LEU A 24 14.18 23.03 1.39
C LEU A 24 14.07 23.63 2.79
N GLU A 25 13.88 24.94 2.89
CA GLU A 25 13.68 25.59 4.19
C GLU A 25 12.24 25.41 4.67
N TRP A 26 11.25 25.45 3.75
CA TRP A 26 9.88 25.06 4.06
C TRP A 26 9.80 23.62 4.57
N ASP A 27 10.50 22.69 3.94
CA ASP A 27 10.59 21.28 4.32
C ASP A 27 11.02 21.11 5.78
N ARG A 28 12.11 21.80 6.17
CA ARG A 28 12.59 21.82 7.57
C ARG A 28 11.59 22.47 8.52
N MET A 29 11.07 23.65 8.18
CA MET A 29 10.12 24.37 9.05
C MET A 29 8.83 23.58 9.29
N LEU A 30 8.33 22.89 8.27
CA LEU A 30 7.16 22.01 8.37
C LEU A 30 7.46 20.85 9.32
N ARG A 31 8.62 20.18 9.15
CA ARG A 31 9.06 19.12 10.06
C ARG A 31 9.11 19.57 11.51
N ASP A 32 9.82 20.67 11.75
CA ASP A 32 10.07 21.19 13.10
C ASP A 32 8.77 21.69 13.76
N SER A 33 7.73 21.93 12.95
CA SER A 33 6.39 22.31 13.40
C SER A 33 5.41 21.13 13.54
N GLY A 34 5.87 19.88 13.39
CA GLY A 34 5.04 18.68 13.55
C GLY A 34 4.30 18.24 12.28
N PHE A 35 4.85 18.48 11.10
CA PHE A 35 4.33 18.00 9.81
C PHE A 35 5.31 17.03 9.13
N SER A 36 4.87 16.28 8.12
CA SER A 36 5.67 15.31 7.34
C SER A 36 6.61 15.95 6.30
N GLU A 37 7.07 17.17 6.56
CA GLU A 37 7.89 17.88 5.58
C GLU A 37 7.13 18.13 4.26
N ILE A 38 7.78 18.25 3.10
CA ILE A 38 7.09 18.40 1.82
C ILE A 38 6.86 17.03 1.18
N ASP A 39 5.65 16.49 1.31
CA ASP A 39 5.22 15.26 0.64
C ASP A 39 5.18 15.41 -0.88
N MET A 40 4.73 16.58 -1.34
CA MET A 40 4.60 16.86 -2.76
C MET A 40 4.79 18.34 -3.05
N ILE A 41 5.60 18.63 -4.06
CA ILE A 41 5.73 19.97 -4.64
C ILE A 41 5.28 19.95 -6.09
N ARG A 42 4.50 20.96 -6.47
CA ARG A 42 4.08 21.24 -7.84
C ARG A 42 4.43 22.68 -8.18
N ARG A 43 5.28 22.83 -9.19
CA ARG A 43 5.73 24.14 -9.68
C ARG A 43 4.79 24.62 -10.78
N ASP A 44 4.60 25.93 -10.87
CA ASP A 44 3.79 26.56 -11.93
C ASP A 44 4.43 26.43 -13.33
N TYR A 45 5.75 26.32 -13.40
CA TYR A 45 6.51 26.08 -14.62
C TYR A 45 7.54 24.94 -14.45
N ALA A 46 7.78 24.21 -15.54
CA ALA A 46 8.80 23.15 -15.58
C ALA A 46 10.23 23.72 -15.61
N ASP A 47 10.40 24.88 -16.25
CA ASP A 47 11.66 25.62 -16.31
C ASP A 47 11.86 26.39 -15.00
N SER A 48 12.88 26.01 -14.23
CA SER A 48 13.17 26.60 -12.92
C SER A 48 13.49 28.10 -13.00
N THR A 49 13.96 28.60 -14.15
CA THR A 49 14.26 30.03 -14.34
C THR A 49 12.99 30.88 -14.53
N LYS A 50 11.86 30.25 -14.84
CA LYS A 50 10.55 30.89 -15.05
C LYS A 50 9.57 30.59 -13.93
N GLN A 51 9.99 29.82 -12.94
CA GLN A 51 9.17 29.49 -11.78
C GLN A 51 8.89 30.75 -10.97
N SER A 52 7.63 31.00 -10.65
CA SER A 52 7.22 32.11 -9.77
C SER A 52 6.59 31.62 -8.47
N THR A 53 5.86 30.50 -8.53
CA THR A 53 5.10 29.95 -7.40
C THR A 53 5.13 28.42 -7.40
N SER A 54 4.78 27.83 -6.27
CA SER A 54 4.58 26.39 -6.15
C SER A 54 3.49 26.05 -5.16
N GLY A 55 2.71 25.02 -5.45
CA GLY A 55 1.87 24.33 -4.47
C GLY A 55 2.70 23.29 -3.73
N MET A 56 2.66 23.34 -2.40
CA MET A 56 3.28 22.35 -1.53
C MET A 56 2.20 21.65 -0.72
N VAL A 57 2.31 20.33 -0.57
CA VAL A 57 1.44 19.52 0.26
C VAL A 57 2.28 18.92 1.38
N SER A 58 1.73 18.99 2.59
CA SER A 58 2.30 18.48 3.82
C SER A 58 1.15 18.06 4.71
N GLN A 59 1.37 17.06 5.56
CA GLN A 59 0.35 16.54 6.46
C GLN A 59 0.80 16.77 7.91
N ALA A 60 -0.13 17.19 8.77
CA ALA A 60 0.13 17.28 10.21
C ALA A 60 0.34 15.87 10.77
N MET A 61 1.43 15.67 11.50
CA MET A 61 1.85 14.37 12.02
C MET A 61 1.48 14.22 13.48
N ASP A 62 1.01 13.02 13.81
CA ASP A 62 0.92 12.47 15.15
C ASP A 62 1.16 10.94 15.07
N GLU A 63 1.24 10.27 16.21
CA GLU A 63 1.48 8.81 16.26
C GLU A 63 0.43 8.00 15.46
N MET A 64 -0.80 8.51 15.37
CA MET A 64 -1.89 7.86 14.63
C MET A 64 -1.80 8.07 13.12
N VAL A 65 -1.11 9.12 12.68
CA VAL A 65 -0.83 9.42 11.27
C VAL A 65 0.48 8.80 10.79
N GLU A 66 1.50 8.72 11.65
CA GLU A 66 2.77 8.06 11.34
C GLU A 66 2.57 6.57 11.01
N PHE A 67 1.77 5.89 11.83
CA PHE A 67 1.49 4.46 11.66
C PHE A 67 0.98 4.08 10.25
N PRO A 68 -0.11 4.67 9.72
CA PRO A 68 -0.60 4.31 8.38
C PRO A 68 0.33 4.79 7.24
N ARG A 69 1.23 5.75 7.48
CA ARG A 69 2.20 6.19 6.46
C ARG A 69 3.34 5.20 6.31
N GLU A 70 3.89 4.71 7.42
CA GLU A 70 5.00 3.76 7.43
C GLU A 70 4.71 2.57 8.34
N PRO A 71 3.69 1.75 8.03
CA PRO A 71 3.21 0.71 8.94
C PRO A 71 4.31 -0.30 9.28
N LEU A 72 5.15 -0.64 8.30
CA LEU A 72 6.25 -1.60 8.45
C LEU A 72 7.34 -1.16 9.43
N LEU A 73 7.46 0.15 9.72
CA LEU A 73 8.40 0.65 10.73
C LEU A 73 7.81 0.67 12.14
N CYS A 74 6.48 0.53 12.27
CA CYS A 74 5.75 0.66 13.53
C CYS A 74 5.02 -0.66 13.89
N PRO A 75 5.76 -1.77 14.13
CA PRO A 75 5.13 -3.08 14.31
C PRO A 75 4.34 -3.24 15.60
N PHE A 76 4.60 -2.41 16.61
CA PHE A 76 3.98 -2.50 17.94
C PHE A 76 2.56 -1.92 18.01
N THR A 77 2.15 -1.19 16.96
CA THR A 77 0.85 -0.51 16.86
C THR A 77 -0.21 -1.32 16.12
N VAL A 78 0.18 -2.45 15.49
CA VAL A 78 -0.73 -3.30 14.73
C VAL A 78 -1.44 -4.27 15.70
N PRO A 79 -2.76 -4.48 15.54
CA PRO A 79 -3.45 -5.60 16.20
C PRO A 79 -2.80 -6.93 15.82
N ASP A 80 -2.78 -7.89 16.75
CA ASP A 80 -2.30 -9.25 16.50
C ASP A 80 -3.05 -9.86 15.29
N VAL A 81 -2.35 -10.01 14.17
CA VAL A 81 -2.88 -10.66 12.98
C VAL A 81 -2.70 -12.16 13.17
N GLN A 82 -3.74 -12.78 13.69
CA GLN A 82 -3.80 -14.23 13.85
C GLN A 82 -4.03 -14.86 12.48
N ASP A 83 -3.16 -15.82 12.16
CA ASP A 83 -3.25 -16.71 11.01
C ASP A 83 -3.21 -15.99 9.64
N LEU A 84 -2.00 -15.71 9.17
CA LEU A 84 -1.73 -15.11 7.86
C LEU A 84 -1.14 -16.15 6.90
N PHE A 85 -1.80 -16.39 5.78
CA PHE A 85 -1.32 -17.26 4.71
C PHE A 85 -0.91 -16.47 3.48
N ILE A 86 0.21 -16.85 2.86
CA ILE A 86 0.62 -16.36 1.55
C ILE A 86 0.49 -17.51 0.55
N ILE A 87 -0.32 -17.30 -0.49
CA ILE A 87 -0.63 -18.30 -1.51
C ILE A 87 0.00 -17.88 -2.84
N GLY A 88 0.84 -18.73 -3.43
CA GLY A 88 1.47 -18.50 -4.73
C GLY A 88 2.92 -18.98 -4.78
N GLY A 89 3.66 -18.45 -5.75
CA GLY A 89 5.08 -18.72 -5.88
C GLY A 89 5.38 -20.06 -6.53
N LYS A 90 4.59 -20.44 -7.54
CA LYS A 90 4.86 -21.64 -8.35
C LYS A 90 6.17 -21.49 -9.13
N THR A 91 6.49 -20.28 -9.57
CA THR A 91 7.76 -19.97 -10.22
C THR A 91 8.75 -19.27 -9.28
N LEU A 92 10.05 -19.43 -9.55
CA LEU A 92 11.12 -18.88 -8.70
C LEU A 92 11.02 -17.37 -8.45
N PRO A 93 10.70 -16.51 -9.45
CA PRO A 93 10.59 -15.07 -9.21
C PRO A 93 9.51 -14.72 -8.19
N PHE A 94 8.32 -15.31 -8.32
CA PHE A 94 7.22 -15.05 -7.39
C PHE A 94 7.46 -15.69 -6.02
N ARG A 95 8.10 -16.86 -5.96
CA ARG A 95 8.54 -17.47 -4.68
C ARG A 95 9.55 -16.60 -3.93
N GLN A 96 10.45 -15.92 -4.62
CA GLN A 96 11.36 -14.94 -4.00
C GLN A 96 10.60 -13.72 -3.49
N MET A 97 9.61 -13.26 -4.25
CA MET A 97 8.74 -12.16 -3.84
C MET A 97 7.92 -12.52 -2.60
N ASP A 98 7.28 -13.70 -2.57
CA ASP A 98 6.48 -14.16 -1.42
C ASP A 98 7.33 -14.25 -0.15
N ARG A 99 8.58 -14.74 -0.26
CA ARG A 99 9.54 -14.74 0.85
C ARG A 99 9.91 -13.33 1.28
N GLY A 100 10.07 -12.40 0.33
CA GLY A 100 10.31 -10.99 0.61
C GLY A 100 9.17 -10.36 1.40
N VAL A 101 7.92 -10.58 0.96
CA VAL A 101 6.71 -10.13 1.64
C VAL A 101 6.62 -10.76 3.04
N ALA A 102 6.77 -12.08 3.15
CA ALA A 102 6.77 -12.77 4.43
C ALA A 102 7.81 -12.18 5.40
N ASN A 103 9.03 -11.90 4.92
CA ASN A 103 10.08 -11.31 5.75
C ASN A 103 9.73 -9.91 6.27
N GLN A 104 9.02 -9.09 5.50
CA GLN A 104 8.55 -7.78 5.96
C GLN A 104 7.45 -7.90 7.02
N LEU A 105 6.55 -8.89 6.85
CA LEU A 105 5.40 -9.11 7.72
C LEU A 105 5.73 -9.89 9.00
N ARG A 106 6.91 -10.52 9.09
CA ARG A 106 7.36 -11.28 10.28
C ARG A 106 7.39 -10.48 11.57
N SER A 107 7.51 -9.15 11.48
CA SER A 107 7.44 -8.27 12.64
C SER A 107 6.04 -8.25 13.28
N TRP A 108 5.00 -8.63 12.53
CA TRP A 108 3.60 -8.68 12.98
C TRP A 108 3.12 -10.11 13.18
N THR A 109 3.45 -11.01 12.27
CA THR A 109 3.05 -12.42 12.32
C THR A 109 4.30 -13.30 12.21
N PRO A 110 4.80 -13.87 13.31
CA PRO A 110 6.06 -14.62 13.31
C PRO A 110 6.05 -15.86 12.40
N GLU A 111 4.90 -16.54 12.33
CA GLU A 111 4.69 -17.73 11.52
C GLU A 111 3.74 -17.42 10.37
N ILE A 112 4.28 -17.41 9.15
CA ILE A 112 3.52 -17.14 7.92
C ILE A 112 3.67 -18.37 7.01
N PRO A 113 2.69 -19.28 6.99
CA PRO A 113 2.69 -20.40 6.06
C PRO A 113 2.64 -19.90 4.61
N LEU A 114 3.50 -20.51 3.79
CA LEU A 114 3.59 -20.30 2.35
C LEU A 114 3.00 -21.52 1.64
N THR A 115 1.96 -21.31 0.85
CA THR A 115 1.26 -22.37 0.12
C THR A 115 1.41 -22.16 -1.38
N ASP A 116 1.85 -23.19 -2.11
CA ASP A 116 2.19 -23.10 -3.54
C ASP A 116 0.97 -22.86 -4.46
N SER A 117 -0.25 -23.14 -3.99
CA SER A 117 -1.48 -22.99 -4.76
C SER A 117 -2.70 -22.88 -3.85
N LEU A 118 -3.73 -22.18 -4.31
CA LEU A 118 -5.04 -22.07 -3.70
C LEU A 118 -5.66 -23.43 -3.40
N LEU A 119 -5.39 -24.44 -4.23
CA LEU A 119 -5.89 -25.80 -4.02
C LEU A 119 -5.37 -26.43 -2.72
N ALA A 120 -4.16 -26.06 -2.27
CA ALA A 120 -3.56 -26.58 -1.06
C ALA A 120 -3.94 -25.76 0.19
N LEU A 121 -4.76 -24.71 0.05
CA LEU A 121 -5.19 -23.90 1.19
C LEU A 121 -6.11 -24.68 2.14
N GLU A 122 -7.09 -25.43 1.61
CA GLU A 122 -8.00 -26.24 2.43
C GLU A 122 -7.23 -27.32 3.20
N ASP A 123 -6.26 -27.98 2.56
CA ASP A 123 -5.42 -29.01 3.17
C ASP A 123 -4.45 -28.46 4.22
N ALA A 124 -4.07 -27.18 4.11
CA ALA A 124 -3.22 -26.52 5.09
C ALA A 124 -3.95 -26.24 6.43
N GLY A 125 -5.29 -26.34 6.43
CA GLY A 125 -6.13 -26.23 7.63
C GLY A 125 -6.08 -24.88 8.36
N PRO A 126 -6.31 -23.75 7.66
CA PRO A 126 -6.37 -22.44 8.31
C PRO A 126 -7.55 -22.35 9.30
N GLU A 127 -7.38 -21.57 10.37
CA GLU A 127 -8.45 -21.26 11.31
C GLU A 127 -9.52 -20.37 10.66
N PRO A 128 -10.80 -20.45 11.07
CA PRO A 128 -11.83 -19.56 10.59
C PRO A 128 -11.49 -18.09 10.88
N GLY A 129 -11.59 -17.24 9.85
CA GLY A 129 -11.25 -15.82 9.94
C GLY A 129 -9.80 -15.50 9.55
N VAL A 130 -9.11 -16.45 8.90
CA VAL A 130 -7.76 -16.31 8.35
C VAL A 130 -7.59 -15.08 7.46
N THR A 131 -6.39 -14.48 7.49
CA THR A 131 -5.96 -13.45 6.53
C THR A 131 -5.18 -14.10 5.40
N VAL A 132 -5.56 -13.82 4.16
CA VAL A 132 -4.94 -14.44 2.98
C VAL A 132 -4.37 -13.39 2.06
N VAL A 133 -3.11 -13.55 1.71
CA VAL A 133 -2.44 -12.84 0.62
C VAL A 133 -2.30 -13.80 -0.55
N CYS A 134 -3.09 -13.59 -1.61
CA CYS A 134 -3.08 -14.44 -2.79
C CYS A 134 -2.32 -13.77 -3.94
N VAL A 135 -1.31 -14.47 -4.43
CA VAL A 135 -0.38 -14.04 -5.47
C VAL A 135 -0.38 -15.00 -6.67
N GLU A 136 -1.11 -16.12 -6.57
CA GLU A 136 -1.17 -17.17 -7.59
C GLU A 136 -1.56 -16.66 -8.98
N ASP A 137 -2.41 -15.63 -9.08
CA ASP A 137 -2.83 -15.06 -10.37
C ASP A 137 -1.70 -14.36 -11.13
N LEU A 138 -0.57 -14.05 -10.46
CA LEU A 138 0.63 -13.54 -11.13
C LEU A 138 1.44 -14.66 -11.81
N ASP A 139 1.40 -15.89 -11.28
CA ASP A 139 1.99 -17.08 -11.88
C ASP A 139 1.09 -17.59 -13.02
N GLU A 140 -0.17 -17.89 -12.71
CA GLU A 140 -1.15 -18.50 -13.60
C GLU A 140 -2.55 -17.96 -13.29
N THR A 141 -3.20 -17.35 -14.29
CA THR A 141 -4.53 -16.77 -14.09
C THR A 141 -5.54 -17.82 -13.61
N VAL A 142 -6.05 -17.67 -12.38
CA VAL A 142 -6.83 -18.71 -11.70
C VAL A 142 -8.11 -19.04 -12.48
N LEU A 143 -8.76 -18.01 -13.04
CA LEU A 143 -10.02 -18.17 -13.77
C LEU A 143 -9.84 -18.59 -15.23
N GLN A 144 -8.65 -18.47 -15.81
CA GLN A 144 -8.41 -18.83 -17.21
C GLN A 144 -8.48 -20.35 -17.43
N ALA A 145 -7.90 -21.12 -16.51
CA ALA A 145 -7.92 -22.58 -16.50
C ALA A 145 -8.75 -23.07 -15.31
N THR A 146 -10.01 -22.67 -15.25
CA THR A 146 -10.92 -23.00 -14.14
C THR A 146 -11.29 -24.49 -14.17
N THR A 147 -10.98 -25.21 -13.09
CA THR A 147 -11.44 -26.58 -12.85
C THR A 147 -12.48 -26.61 -11.72
N PRO A 148 -13.26 -27.70 -11.54
CA PRO A 148 -14.12 -27.86 -10.37
C PRO A 148 -13.38 -27.69 -9.03
N GLU A 149 -12.14 -28.15 -8.96
CA GLU A 149 -11.30 -28.07 -7.77
C GLU A 149 -10.91 -26.62 -7.47
N LYS A 150 -10.47 -25.85 -8.49
CA LYS A 150 -10.17 -24.41 -8.32
C LYS A 150 -11.40 -23.62 -7.87
N ARG A 151 -12.59 -23.96 -8.38
CA ARG A 151 -13.85 -23.33 -7.93
C ARG A 151 -14.16 -23.66 -6.47
N LYS A 152 -13.97 -24.92 -6.06
CA LYS A 152 -14.14 -25.33 -4.65
C LYS A 152 -13.15 -24.58 -3.75
N ALA A 153 -11.90 -24.43 -4.18
CA ALA A 153 -10.89 -23.71 -3.42
C ALA A 153 -11.19 -22.21 -3.31
N LEU A 154 -11.72 -21.57 -4.36
CA LEU A 154 -12.23 -20.20 -4.29
C LEU A 154 -13.42 -20.09 -3.33
N GLN A 155 -14.37 -21.03 -3.38
CA GLN A 155 -15.49 -21.07 -2.43
C GLN A 155 -15.00 -21.20 -0.98
N PHE A 156 -14.00 -22.05 -0.74
CA PHE A 156 -13.37 -22.20 0.56
C PHE A 156 -12.71 -20.89 1.01
N LEU A 157 -11.92 -20.25 0.14
CA LEU A 157 -11.28 -18.97 0.41
C LEU A 157 -12.29 -17.90 0.85
N PHE A 158 -13.32 -17.65 0.03
CA PHE A 158 -14.32 -16.62 0.34
C PHE A 158 -15.21 -16.96 1.53
N SER A 159 -15.35 -18.23 1.90
CA SER A 159 -16.18 -18.64 3.05
C SER A 159 -15.44 -18.60 4.38
N ASN A 160 -14.11 -18.76 4.39
CA ASN A 160 -13.32 -18.92 5.61
C ASN A 160 -12.38 -17.74 5.89
N ALA A 161 -11.95 -16.99 4.87
CA ALA A 161 -11.08 -15.84 5.06
C ALA A 161 -11.88 -14.62 5.53
N LYS A 162 -11.33 -13.87 6.48
CA LYS A 162 -11.87 -12.58 6.92
C LYS A 162 -11.28 -11.42 6.12
N HIS A 163 -10.03 -11.57 5.70
CA HIS A 163 -9.30 -10.54 4.96
C HIS A 163 -8.60 -11.20 3.78
N ILE A 164 -8.85 -10.68 2.57
CA ILE A 164 -8.22 -11.18 1.34
C ILE A 164 -7.53 -10.02 0.63
N LEU A 165 -6.22 -10.13 0.48
CA LEU A 165 -5.44 -9.28 -0.43
C LEU A 165 -5.08 -10.11 -1.66
N TYR A 166 -5.63 -9.75 -2.81
CA TYR A 166 -5.46 -10.50 -4.05
C TYR A 166 -4.67 -9.68 -5.08
N PHE A 167 -3.53 -10.21 -5.52
CA PHE A 167 -2.71 -9.61 -6.56
C PHE A 167 -3.12 -10.14 -7.94
N ILE A 168 -3.38 -9.22 -8.86
CA ILE A 168 -3.74 -9.53 -10.25
C ILE A 168 -2.74 -8.90 -11.20
N ARG A 169 -2.56 -9.52 -12.37
CA ARG A 169 -1.78 -8.92 -13.45
C ARG A 169 -2.58 -7.77 -14.07
N ALA A 170 -1.97 -6.60 -14.23
CA ALA A 170 -2.63 -5.44 -14.81
C ALA A 170 -3.16 -5.77 -16.22
N ALA A 171 -4.44 -5.46 -16.42
CA ALA A 171 -5.26 -5.98 -17.51
C ALA A 171 -5.04 -5.35 -18.89
N TYR A 172 -3.97 -4.56 -19.07
CA TYR A 172 -3.84 -3.77 -20.30
C TYR A 172 -3.34 -4.55 -21.51
N GLU A 173 -2.63 -5.69 -21.32
CA GLU A 173 -2.02 -6.38 -22.47
C GLU A 173 -2.17 -7.92 -22.52
N ASP A 174 -2.40 -8.64 -21.40
CA ASP A 174 -2.13 -10.10 -21.40
C ASP A 174 -3.28 -11.08 -21.05
N SER A 175 -4.37 -10.70 -20.34
CA SER A 175 -5.45 -11.67 -20.05
C SER A 175 -6.73 -11.02 -19.48
N PRO A 176 -7.92 -11.19 -20.13
CA PRO A 176 -9.18 -10.71 -19.57
C PRO A 176 -9.60 -11.46 -18.28
N TYR A 177 -9.00 -12.62 -18.03
CA TYR A 177 -9.36 -13.47 -16.89
C TYR A 177 -8.88 -12.90 -15.55
N SER A 178 -7.78 -12.12 -15.52
CA SER A 178 -7.35 -11.41 -14.30
C SER A 178 -8.33 -10.30 -13.88
N MET A 179 -9.10 -9.73 -14.82
CA MET A 179 -10.21 -8.83 -14.48
C MET A 179 -11.47 -9.57 -14.04
N ALA A 180 -11.65 -10.81 -14.51
CA ALA A 180 -12.78 -11.63 -14.07
C ALA A 180 -12.69 -11.93 -12.56
N ILE A 181 -11.48 -12.19 -12.03
CA ILE A 181 -11.31 -12.44 -10.59
C ILE A 181 -11.52 -11.17 -9.76
N TYR A 182 -11.11 -10.01 -10.29
CA TYR A 182 -11.45 -8.71 -9.70
C TYR A 182 -12.97 -8.50 -9.64
N GLY A 183 -13.67 -8.80 -10.74
CA GLY A 183 -15.13 -8.73 -10.77
C GLY A 183 -15.79 -9.68 -9.76
N LEU A 184 -15.31 -10.92 -9.67
CA LEU A 184 -15.78 -11.89 -8.69
C LEU A 184 -15.57 -11.41 -7.25
N GLY A 185 -14.36 -10.94 -6.93
CA GLY A 185 -14.03 -10.43 -5.60
C GLY A 185 -14.95 -9.29 -5.18
N ARG A 186 -15.25 -8.35 -6.09
CA ARG A 186 -16.22 -7.27 -5.82
C ARG A 186 -17.61 -7.79 -5.51
N THR A 187 -18.08 -8.79 -6.24
CA THR A 187 -19.39 -9.41 -5.95
C THR A 187 -19.39 -10.10 -4.59
N MET A 188 -18.30 -10.81 -4.25
CA MET A 188 -18.16 -11.49 -2.96
C MET A 188 -18.19 -10.54 -1.76
N THR A 189 -17.64 -9.32 -1.89
CA THR A 189 -17.76 -8.30 -0.83
C THR A 189 -19.22 -7.90 -0.55
N PHE A 190 -20.12 -8.01 -1.55
CA PHE A 190 -21.56 -7.78 -1.34
C PHE A 190 -22.29 -9.01 -0.79
N GLU A 191 -21.88 -10.22 -1.20
CA GLU A 191 -22.50 -11.47 -0.76
C GLU A 191 -22.08 -11.88 0.67
N HIS A 192 -20.87 -11.52 1.07
CA HIS A 192 -20.27 -11.80 2.37
C HIS A 192 -19.89 -10.50 3.08
N PRO A 193 -20.79 -9.87 3.86
CA PRO A 193 -20.51 -8.59 4.53
C PRO A 193 -19.42 -8.64 5.60
N GLY A 194 -18.96 -9.85 5.97
CA GLY A 194 -17.87 -10.06 6.94
C GLY A 194 -16.47 -10.11 6.32
N LEU A 195 -16.39 -9.95 4.99
CA LEU A 195 -15.17 -9.94 4.16
C LEU A 195 -14.67 -8.50 3.91
#